data_AF-A0A9D7GCY1-F1
#
_entry.id   AF-A0A9D7GCY1-F1
#
_cell.length_a   1.000
_cell.length_b   1.000
_cell.length_c   1.000
_cell.angle_alpha   90.00
_cell.angle_beta   90.00
_cell.angle_gamma   90.00
#
_symmetry.space_group_name_H-M   'P 1'
#
loop_
_entity.id
_entity.type
_entity.pdbx_description
1 polymer ?
#
loop_
_entity_poly.entity_id
_entity_poly.type
_entity_poly.pdbx_seq_one_letter_code
_entity_poly.pdbx_strand_id
1 'polypeptide(L)'
;MKALKIILILVLGIGAMIAALGFLGDDSYRVERSVTITAPVDDVWLAVSSLGAMDKWSPWNELDPNMKKSMEGTDGQVGAVSRWEGNEDVGKGEQRIDSIARNSLVRTRLKFIEPWQSESDALIELSTDGDGTKVTWAMEGEHTFGSRLMGRFMDMDAMLGKDFEKGLGKLKAQVEEAFAAKPKFEIKSLEWPATLFIGKRGIVAWADMKAAFETGFGSGMEALAKAKAEMSGYPSGVYFEWNEADQTADMIAGIPVSMDAKDKLKGIELYESPASKALAIDYYGGYNGMMAPHLAMDEYIKANGLTHHTNVIEEYVTDPMTEPDSTKWLTRIIYLVK
;
A
#
# COMPACT_ATOMS: atom_id res chain seq x y z
N MET A 1 -0.38 -42.44 63.62
CA MET A 1 -1.13 -41.15 63.66
C MET A 1 -0.26 -39.90 63.50
N LYS A 2 0.95 -39.82 64.08
CA LYS A 2 1.83 -38.63 63.93
C LYS A 2 2.39 -38.46 62.51
N ALA A 3 2.84 -39.55 61.86
CA ALA A 3 3.34 -39.51 60.49
C ALA A 3 2.26 -39.12 59.45
N LEU A 4 1.03 -39.64 59.61
CA LEU A 4 -0.10 -39.28 58.73
C LEU A 4 -0.49 -37.79 58.86
N LYS A 5 -0.41 -37.23 60.07
CA LYS A 5 -0.63 -35.79 60.31
C LYS A 5 0.47 -34.92 59.67
N ILE A 6 1.72 -35.37 59.71
CA ILE A 6 2.86 -34.66 59.09
C ILE A 6 2.74 -34.69 57.55
N ILE A 7 2.40 -35.83 56.97
CA ILE A 7 2.17 -35.96 55.52
C ILE A 7 1.00 -35.07 55.06
N LEU A 8 -0.09 -35.03 55.82
CA LEU A 8 -1.23 -34.17 55.50
C LEU A 8 -0.89 -32.68 55.57
N ILE A 9 -0.09 -32.25 56.56
CA ILE A 9 0.37 -30.85 56.69
C ILE A 9 1.32 -30.48 55.55
N LEU A 10 2.18 -31.39 55.09
CA LEU A 10 3.08 -31.15 53.95
C LEU A 10 2.33 -31.05 52.62
N VAL A 11 1.33 -31.92 52.39
CA VAL A 11 0.48 -31.86 51.19
C VAL A 11 -0.38 -30.59 51.18
N LEU A 12 -0.93 -30.20 52.32
CA LEU A 12 -1.68 -28.94 52.45
C LEU A 12 -0.77 -27.71 52.32
N GLY A 13 0.46 -27.77 52.81
CA GLY A 13 1.45 -26.70 52.65
C GLY A 13 1.91 -26.53 51.20
N ILE A 14 2.13 -27.63 50.48
CA ILE A 14 2.44 -27.61 49.05
C ILE A 14 1.24 -27.14 48.24
N GLY A 15 0.02 -27.59 48.59
CA GLY A 15 -1.22 -27.12 47.96
C GLY A 15 -1.47 -25.62 48.19
N ALA A 16 -1.22 -25.11 49.41
CA ALA A 16 -1.33 -23.70 49.74
C ALA A 16 -0.24 -22.86 49.06
N MET A 17 0.96 -23.39 48.89
CA MET A 17 2.06 -22.73 48.16
C MET A 17 1.78 -22.68 46.65
N ILE A 18 1.26 -23.76 46.06
CA ILE A 18 0.83 -23.81 44.65
C ILE A 18 -0.35 -22.86 44.43
N ALA A 19 -1.31 -22.82 45.36
CA ALA A 19 -2.42 -21.87 45.30
C ALA A 19 -1.92 -20.43 45.41
N ALA A 20 -1.06 -20.11 46.38
CA ALA A 20 -0.48 -18.77 46.53
C ALA A 20 0.28 -18.33 45.28
N LEU A 21 1.06 -19.22 44.65
CA LEU A 21 1.75 -18.94 43.40
C LEU A 21 0.81 -18.72 42.22
N GLY A 22 -0.32 -19.44 42.16
CA GLY A 22 -1.34 -19.25 41.13
C GLY A 22 -2.23 -18.01 41.32
N PHE A 23 -2.33 -17.46 42.54
CA PHE A 23 -3.16 -16.28 42.87
C PHE A 23 -2.37 -14.95 42.97
N LEU A 24 -1.03 -14.97 42.90
CA LEU A 24 -0.18 -13.78 43.02
C LEU A 24 0.30 -13.20 41.67
N GLY A 25 -0.09 -13.80 40.53
CA GLY A 25 0.24 -13.30 39.18
C GLY A 25 -0.88 -12.47 38.58
N ASP A 26 -0.52 -11.53 37.70
CA ASP A 26 -1.47 -10.66 36.99
C ASP A 26 -2.55 -11.48 36.25
N ASP A 27 -3.76 -10.94 36.18
CA ASP A 27 -4.90 -11.63 35.56
C ASP A 27 -4.83 -11.62 34.02
N SER A 28 -4.01 -10.75 33.44
CA SER A 28 -3.82 -10.58 32.00
C SER A 28 -2.35 -10.43 31.63
N TYR A 29 -1.99 -10.79 30.40
CA TYR A 29 -0.67 -10.50 29.83
C TYR A 29 -0.80 -9.70 28.54
N ARG A 30 0.24 -8.92 28.24
CA ARG A 30 0.50 -8.33 26.93
C ARG A 30 1.97 -8.53 26.61
N VAL A 31 2.26 -9.32 25.59
CA VAL A 31 3.60 -9.45 25.01
C VAL A 31 3.61 -8.62 23.74
N GLU A 32 4.58 -7.72 23.59
CA GLU A 32 4.69 -6.91 22.39
C GLU A 32 6.14 -6.65 21.99
N ARG A 33 6.33 -6.45 20.69
CA ARG A 33 7.57 -5.94 20.11
C ARG A 33 7.21 -4.88 19.07
N SER A 34 8.14 -3.97 18.82
CA SER A 34 7.94 -2.95 17.80
C SER A 34 9.18 -2.73 16.96
N VAL A 35 8.96 -2.29 15.72
CA VAL A 35 10.00 -1.91 14.78
C VAL A 35 9.55 -0.67 14.02
N THR A 36 10.47 0.24 13.72
CA THR A 36 10.22 1.34 12.78
C THR A 36 10.65 0.90 11.38
N ILE A 37 9.74 1.00 10.42
CA ILE A 37 9.93 0.68 9.00
C ILE A 37 10.05 1.99 8.23
N THR A 38 11.08 2.11 7.39
CA THR A 38 11.36 3.27 6.54
C THR A 38 10.46 3.21 5.30
N ALA A 39 9.16 3.30 5.52
CA ALA A 39 8.15 3.37 4.48
C ALA A 39 6.89 4.09 5.01
N PRO A 40 6.12 4.75 4.12
CA PRO A 40 4.83 5.32 4.45
C PRO A 40 3.85 4.28 5.01
N VAL A 41 2.89 4.75 5.82
CA VAL A 41 1.92 3.86 6.48
C VAL A 41 1.07 3.06 5.49
N ASP A 42 0.78 3.60 4.31
CA ASP A 42 0.02 2.88 3.27
C ASP A 42 0.81 1.67 2.74
N ASP A 43 2.14 1.79 2.56
CA ASP A 43 2.99 0.68 2.12
C ASP A 43 3.09 -0.41 3.18
N VAL A 44 3.24 -0.01 4.45
CA VAL A 44 3.22 -0.95 5.58
C VAL A 44 1.85 -1.61 5.72
N TRP A 45 0.77 -0.85 5.55
CA TRP A 45 -0.61 -1.34 5.65
C TRP A 45 -0.86 -2.51 4.69
N LEU A 46 -0.41 -2.41 3.44
CA LEU A 46 -0.57 -3.48 2.44
C LEU A 46 0.11 -4.80 2.87
N ALA A 47 1.15 -4.74 3.70
CA ALA A 47 1.85 -5.92 4.21
C ALA A 47 1.22 -6.52 5.48
N VAL A 48 0.29 -5.81 6.14
CA VAL A 48 -0.31 -6.24 7.41
C VAL A 48 -1.83 -6.24 7.42
N SER A 49 -2.51 -5.74 6.39
CA SER A 49 -3.97 -5.55 6.41
C SER A 49 -4.78 -6.83 6.24
N SER A 50 -4.14 -7.95 5.88
CA SER A 50 -4.78 -9.22 5.57
C SER A 50 -4.01 -10.40 6.15
N LEU A 51 -4.68 -11.52 6.40
CA LEU A 51 -4.04 -12.73 6.95
C LEU A 51 -3.05 -13.32 5.95
N GLY A 52 -3.37 -13.28 4.64
CA GLY A 52 -2.44 -13.69 3.60
C GLY A 52 -1.22 -12.77 3.46
N ALA A 53 -1.35 -11.48 3.74
CA ALA A 53 -0.22 -10.55 3.78
C ALA A 53 0.68 -10.81 5.00
N MET A 54 0.07 -10.98 6.18
CA MET A 54 0.76 -11.35 7.41
C MET A 54 1.53 -12.67 7.28
N ASP A 55 0.97 -13.63 6.56
CA ASP A 55 1.58 -14.94 6.35
C ASP A 55 2.96 -14.87 5.68
N LYS A 56 3.19 -13.91 4.79
CA LYS A 56 4.44 -13.79 4.01
C LYS A 56 5.68 -13.56 4.88
N TRP A 57 5.51 -12.92 6.02
CA TRP A 57 6.59 -12.59 6.96
C TRP A 57 6.46 -13.34 8.30
N SER A 58 5.48 -14.24 8.43
CA SER A 58 5.29 -15.06 9.63
C SER A 58 6.55 -15.89 9.95
N PRO A 59 7.08 -15.83 11.18
CA PRO A 59 8.24 -16.62 11.58
C PRO A 59 7.94 -18.13 11.63
N TRP A 60 6.69 -18.51 11.92
CA TRP A 60 6.27 -19.91 12.11
C TRP A 60 6.22 -20.71 10.81
N ASN A 61 6.18 -20.06 9.64
CA ASN A 61 6.24 -20.71 8.34
C ASN A 61 7.57 -21.43 8.07
N GLU A 62 8.64 -21.03 8.74
CA GLU A 62 9.94 -21.70 8.64
C GLU A 62 10.05 -22.91 9.56
N LEU A 63 9.22 -23.00 10.60
CA LEU A 63 9.21 -24.13 11.53
C LEU A 63 8.53 -25.36 10.92
N ASP A 64 7.56 -25.16 10.02
CA ASP A 64 6.97 -26.23 9.24
C ASP A 64 6.69 -25.81 7.78
N PRO A 65 7.62 -26.13 6.85
CA PRO A 65 7.42 -25.89 5.42
C PRO A 65 6.26 -26.68 4.79
N ASN A 66 5.77 -27.74 5.45
CA ASN A 66 4.67 -28.58 4.97
C ASN A 66 3.34 -28.25 5.65
N MET A 67 3.28 -27.17 6.43
CA MET A 67 2.08 -26.72 7.13
C MET A 67 0.92 -26.54 6.15
N LYS A 68 -0.20 -27.20 6.45
CA LYS A 68 -1.42 -27.09 5.64
C LYS A 68 -2.20 -25.88 6.11
N LYS A 69 -2.58 -25.02 5.17
CA LYS A 69 -3.37 -23.81 5.46
C LYS A 69 -4.65 -23.78 4.65
N SER A 70 -5.67 -23.19 5.23
CA SER A 70 -6.91 -22.86 4.54
C SER A 70 -7.35 -21.46 4.92
N MET A 71 -8.05 -20.79 3.98
CA MET A 71 -8.62 -19.47 4.18
C MET A 71 -10.13 -19.55 3.97
N GLU A 72 -10.90 -18.91 4.84
CA GLU A 72 -12.34 -18.78 4.75
C GLU A 72 -12.73 -17.29 4.81
N GLY A 73 -13.70 -16.90 3.98
CA GLY A 73 -14.13 -15.51 3.84
C GLY A 73 -13.29 -14.71 2.85
N THR A 74 -13.49 -13.39 2.85
CA THR A 74 -12.73 -12.44 2.01
C THR A 74 -11.55 -11.90 2.80
N ASP A 75 -10.33 -12.29 2.43
CA ASP A 75 -9.10 -11.86 3.13
C ASP A 75 -9.01 -10.32 3.19
N GLY A 76 -8.51 -9.80 4.32
CA GLY A 76 -8.47 -8.37 4.59
C GLY A 76 -9.82 -7.74 4.97
N GLN A 77 -10.84 -8.54 5.25
CA GLN A 77 -12.12 -8.08 5.81
C GLN A 77 -12.41 -8.71 7.18
N VAL A 78 -13.23 -8.03 7.98
CA VAL A 78 -13.71 -8.57 9.26
C VAL A 78 -14.44 -9.89 9.03
N GLY A 79 -14.09 -10.91 9.81
CA GLY A 79 -14.61 -12.26 9.70
C GLY A 79 -13.78 -13.20 8.83
N ALA A 80 -12.74 -12.73 8.12
CA ALA A 80 -11.80 -13.62 7.43
C ALA A 80 -11.08 -14.53 8.44
N VAL A 81 -10.93 -15.81 8.10
CA VAL A 81 -10.30 -16.82 8.97
C VAL A 81 -9.19 -17.54 8.21
N SER A 82 -8.00 -17.60 8.79
CA SER A 82 -6.93 -18.50 8.36
C SER A 82 -6.80 -19.64 9.36
N ARG A 83 -6.73 -20.89 8.88
CA ARG A 83 -6.50 -22.07 9.71
C ARG A 83 -5.23 -22.76 9.30
N TRP A 84 -4.51 -23.31 10.27
CA TRP A 84 -3.30 -24.09 10.01
C TRP A 84 -3.31 -25.43 10.74
N GLU A 85 -2.69 -26.42 10.10
CA GLU A 85 -2.32 -27.71 10.69
C GLU A 85 -0.84 -27.96 10.38
N GLY A 86 0.01 -27.86 11.41
CA GLY A 86 1.46 -28.06 11.32
C GLY A 86 1.98 -29.21 12.19
N ASN A 87 3.30 -29.27 12.33
CA ASN A 87 4.03 -30.17 13.23
C ASN A 87 3.91 -29.78 14.71
N GLU A 88 4.63 -30.47 15.60
CA GLU A 88 4.58 -30.23 17.05
C GLU A 88 5.08 -28.84 17.48
N ASP A 89 5.92 -28.18 16.66
CA ASP A 89 6.48 -26.86 16.96
C ASP A 89 5.50 -25.72 16.63
N VAL A 90 4.57 -25.92 15.69
CA VAL A 90 3.60 -24.91 15.24
C VAL A 90 2.16 -25.22 15.69
N GLY A 91 1.87 -26.50 15.90
CA GLY A 91 0.58 -27.00 16.33
C GLY A 91 -0.54 -26.79 15.31
N LYS A 92 -1.76 -26.71 15.81
CA LYS A 92 -2.98 -26.52 15.00
C LYS A 92 -3.79 -25.38 15.59
N GLY A 93 -4.32 -24.51 14.73
CA GLY A 93 -5.15 -23.40 15.18
C GLY A 93 -5.80 -22.61 14.07
N GLU A 94 -6.44 -21.52 14.47
CA GLU A 94 -7.06 -20.55 13.57
C GLU A 94 -6.84 -19.11 14.05
N GLN A 95 -6.80 -18.18 13.10
CA GLN A 95 -6.71 -16.75 13.31
C GLN A 95 -7.84 -16.09 12.54
N ARG A 96 -8.68 -15.29 13.22
CA ARG A 96 -9.80 -14.57 12.62
C ARG A 96 -9.59 -13.07 12.74
N ILE A 97 -9.91 -12.30 11.70
CA ILE A 97 -9.95 -10.85 11.77
C ILE A 97 -11.23 -10.41 12.52
N ASP A 98 -11.06 -9.72 13.65
CA ASP A 98 -12.17 -9.23 14.48
C ASP A 98 -12.48 -7.76 14.22
N SER A 99 -11.46 -6.93 13.99
CA SER A 99 -11.65 -5.52 13.66
C SER A 99 -10.49 -4.96 12.85
N ILE A 100 -10.80 -4.01 11.96
CA ILE A 100 -9.83 -3.30 11.11
C ILE A 100 -10.10 -1.80 11.25
N ALA A 101 -9.06 -1.04 11.58
CA ALA A 101 -9.01 0.41 11.41
C ALA A 101 -7.88 0.72 10.43
N ARG A 102 -8.24 1.19 9.23
CA ARG A 102 -7.27 1.41 8.14
C ARG A 102 -6.09 2.25 8.60
N ASN A 103 -4.88 1.81 8.25
CA ASN A 103 -3.60 2.46 8.57
C ASN A 103 -3.34 2.65 10.06
N SER A 104 -4.03 1.91 10.94
CA SER A 104 -3.90 2.08 12.39
C SER A 104 -3.94 0.78 13.18
N LEU A 105 -4.89 -0.11 12.91
CA LEU A 105 -5.06 -1.33 13.72
C LEU A 105 -5.63 -2.48 12.90
N VAL A 106 -5.04 -3.67 13.05
CA VAL A 106 -5.68 -4.95 12.76
C VAL A 106 -5.72 -5.75 14.04
N ARG A 107 -6.93 -6.07 14.54
CA ARG A 107 -7.12 -6.98 15.67
C ARG A 107 -7.62 -8.31 15.15
N THR A 108 -6.95 -9.37 15.59
CA THR A 108 -7.30 -10.74 15.26
C THR A 108 -7.50 -11.56 16.52
N ARG A 109 -8.41 -12.53 16.46
CA ARG A 109 -8.58 -13.55 17.48
C ARG A 109 -7.78 -14.78 17.08
N LEU A 110 -6.83 -15.16 17.91
CA LEU A 110 -5.98 -16.33 17.72
C LEU A 110 -6.45 -17.46 18.63
N LYS A 111 -6.69 -18.63 18.04
CA LYS A 111 -7.13 -19.84 18.74
C LYS A 111 -6.22 -21.00 18.41
N PHE A 112 -5.45 -21.45 19.39
CA PHE A 112 -4.73 -22.72 19.30
C PHE A 112 -5.65 -23.86 19.73
N ILE A 113 -5.61 -24.97 19.00
CA ILE A 113 -6.41 -26.18 19.20
C ILE A 113 -5.52 -27.31 19.74
N GLU A 114 -4.34 -27.50 19.15
CA GLU A 114 -3.34 -28.51 19.55
C GLU A 114 -1.94 -27.87 19.63
N PRO A 115 -1.05 -28.31 20.55
CA PRO A 115 -1.24 -29.39 21.55
C PRO A 115 -2.09 -28.97 22.76
N TRP A 116 -2.28 -27.66 22.98
CA TRP A 116 -3.09 -27.13 24.07
C TRP A 116 -4.06 -26.08 23.56
N GLN A 117 -5.30 -26.14 24.03
CA GLN A 117 -6.29 -25.14 23.66
C GLN A 117 -5.98 -23.82 24.37
N SER A 118 -5.87 -22.75 23.59
CA SER A 118 -5.75 -21.39 24.11
C SER A 118 -6.39 -20.41 23.15
N GLU A 119 -6.85 -19.28 23.70
CA GLU A 119 -7.36 -18.17 22.92
C GLU A 119 -6.71 -16.88 23.40
N SER A 120 -6.31 -16.03 22.45
CA SER A 120 -5.69 -14.73 22.70
C SER A 120 -6.06 -13.75 21.60
N ASP A 121 -5.92 -12.46 21.88
CA ASP A 121 -6.01 -11.42 20.87
C ASP A 121 -4.60 -11.12 20.35
N ALA A 122 -4.45 -11.05 19.04
CA ALA A 122 -3.23 -10.59 18.39
C ALA A 122 -3.51 -9.30 17.63
N LEU A 123 -2.68 -8.29 17.85
CA LEU A 123 -2.83 -6.93 17.36
C LEU A 123 -1.63 -6.55 16.50
N ILE A 124 -1.89 -5.92 15.36
CA ILE A 124 -0.91 -5.11 14.63
C ILE A 124 -1.35 -3.66 14.72
N GLU A 125 -0.56 -2.86 15.42
CA GLU A 125 -0.78 -1.43 15.63
C GLU A 125 0.22 -0.63 14.79
N LEU A 126 -0.28 0.35 14.05
CA LEU A 126 0.52 1.25 13.21
C LEU A 126 0.43 2.68 13.74
N SER A 127 1.57 3.35 13.77
CA SER A 127 1.67 4.78 14.07
C SER A 127 2.76 5.42 13.22
N THR A 128 2.57 6.68 12.84
CA THR A 128 3.59 7.46 12.12
C THR A 128 4.78 7.74 13.03
N ASP A 129 5.99 7.58 12.52
CA ASP A 129 7.26 7.84 13.23
C ASP A 129 8.23 8.57 12.27
N GLY A 130 8.15 9.90 12.24
CA GLY A 130 8.86 10.72 11.25
C GLY A 130 8.41 10.41 9.82
N ASP A 131 9.37 10.13 8.94
CA ASP A 131 9.13 9.68 7.56
C ASP A 131 8.85 8.16 7.45
N GLY A 132 8.81 7.46 8.59
CA GLY A 132 8.57 6.03 8.68
C GLY A 132 7.29 5.68 9.44
N THR A 133 7.08 4.38 9.60
CA THR A 133 5.93 3.83 10.31
C THR A 133 6.42 2.90 11.41
N LYS A 134 6.03 3.17 12.65
CA LYS A 134 6.21 2.25 13.76
C LYS A 134 5.13 1.19 13.73
N VAL A 135 5.55 -0.07 13.65
CA VAL A 135 4.70 -1.26 13.73
C VAL A 135 4.89 -1.91 15.08
N THR A 136 3.80 -2.12 15.82
CA THR A 136 3.80 -2.89 17.06
C THR A 136 2.99 -4.16 16.85
N TRP A 137 3.61 -5.31 17.11
CA TRP A 137 2.92 -6.60 17.14
C TRP A 137 2.75 -6.99 18.60
N ALA A 138 1.49 -7.09 19.03
CA ALA A 138 1.13 -7.45 20.38
C ALA A 138 0.27 -8.72 20.41
N MET A 139 0.39 -9.48 21.49
CA MET A 139 -0.51 -10.56 21.86
C MET A 139 -0.98 -10.35 23.29
N GLU A 140 -2.29 -10.34 23.47
CA GLU A 140 -2.97 -10.09 24.72
C GLU A 140 -3.86 -11.27 25.08
N GLY A 141 -3.93 -11.62 26.37
CA GLY A 141 -4.81 -12.68 26.82
C GLY A 141 -4.98 -12.69 28.33
N GLU A 142 -5.92 -13.50 28.79
CA GLU A 142 -6.13 -13.74 30.21
C GLU A 142 -5.32 -14.94 30.69
N HIS A 143 -4.73 -14.79 31.86
CA HIS A 143 -4.00 -15.87 32.49
C HIS A 143 -4.96 -16.87 33.16
N THR A 144 -5.10 -18.05 32.55
CA THR A 144 -5.68 -19.21 33.24
C THR A 144 -4.79 -19.62 34.42
N PHE A 145 -5.35 -20.25 35.46
CA PHE A 145 -4.59 -20.69 36.64
C PHE A 145 -3.36 -21.56 36.27
N GLY A 146 -3.49 -22.43 35.27
CA GLY A 146 -2.38 -23.23 34.74
C GLY A 146 -1.29 -22.40 34.06
N SER A 147 -1.68 -21.38 33.27
CA SER A 147 -0.72 -20.49 32.62
C SER A 147 0.06 -19.61 33.59
N ARG A 148 -0.54 -19.18 34.72
CA ARG A 148 0.16 -18.45 35.80
C ARG A 148 1.23 -19.31 36.47
N LEU A 149 0.92 -20.59 36.67
CA LEU A 149 1.86 -21.53 37.27
C LEU A 149 3.03 -21.82 36.32
N MET A 150 2.76 -22.01 35.02
CA MET A 150 3.77 -22.27 33.98
C MET A 150 4.65 -21.05 33.68
N GLY A 151 4.07 -19.85 33.61
CA GLY A 151 4.78 -18.59 33.34
C GLY A 151 5.83 -18.21 34.41
N ARG A 152 5.82 -18.87 35.57
CA ARG A 152 6.86 -18.73 36.60
C ARG A 152 8.13 -19.52 36.29
N PHE A 153 8.04 -20.53 35.42
CA PHE A 153 9.13 -21.40 35.01
C PHE A 153 9.49 -21.26 33.52
N MET A 154 8.60 -20.69 32.71
CA MET A 154 8.77 -20.43 31.29
C MET A 154 8.56 -18.95 31.00
N ASP A 155 9.61 -18.29 30.48
CA ASP A 155 9.56 -16.89 30.08
C ASP A 155 8.89 -16.75 28.71
N MET A 156 7.56 -16.65 28.72
CA MET A 156 6.74 -16.51 27.52
C MET A 156 7.03 -15.20 26.77
N ASP A 157 7.42 -14.13 27.47
CA ASP A 157 7.87 -12.89 26.81
C ASP A 157 9.17 -13.13 26.04
N ALA A 158 10.13 -13.85 26.63
CA ALA A 158 11.39 -14.15 25.94
C ALA A 158 11.22 -15.11 24.76
N MET A 159 10.27 -16.06 24.80
CA MET A 159 10.01 -16.97 23.69
C MET A 159 9.19 -16.32 22.57
N LEU A 160 8.01 -15.78 22.89
CA LEU A 160 7.16 -15.12 21.88
C LEU A 160 7.79 -13.83 21.36
N GLY A 161 8.51 -13.09 22.21
CA GLY A 161 9.21 -11.87 21.83
C GLY A 161 10.27 -12.10 20.76
N LYS A 162 10.99 -13.24 20.79
CA LYS A 162 11.97 -13.58 19.74
C LYS A 162 11.31 -13.85 18.39
N ASP A 163 10.18 -14.54 18.39
CA ASP A 163 9.40 -14.78 17.18
C ASP A 163 8.85 -13.46 16.63
N PHE A 164 8.35 -12.57 17.49
CA PHE A 164 7.87 -11.26 17.08
C PHE A 164 9.00 -10.39 16.51
N GLU A 165 10.17 -10.35 17.14
CA GLU A 165 11.35 -9.66 16.63
C GLU A 165 11.76 -10.20 15.25
N LYS A 166 11.77 -11.54 15.08
CA LYS A 166 12.08 -12.18 13.81
C LYS A 166 11.06 -11.84 12.72
N GLY A 167 9.76 -11.93 13.03
CA GLY A 167 8.68 -11.60 12.10
C GLY A 167 8.68 -10.13 11.71
N LEU A 168 8.83 -9.21 12.68
CA LEU A 168 8.95 -7.77 12.44
C LEU A 168 10.21 -7.44 11.63
N GLY A 169 11.32 -8.15 11.84
CA GLY A 169 12.52 -8.02 11.02
C GLY A 169 12.29 -8.38 9.55
N LYS A 170 11.57 -9.49 9.30
CA LYS A 170 11.17 -9.89 7.94
C LYS A 170 10.21 -8.88 7.30
N LEU A 171 9.20 -8.43 8.04
CA LEU A 171 8.26 -7.41 7.60
C LEU A 171 8.99 -6.13 7.19
N LYS A 172 9.91 -5.65 8.04
CA LYS A 172 10.75 -4.49 7.75
C LYS A 172 11.54 -4.69 6.46
N ALA A 173 12.27 -5.79 6.32
CA ALA A 173 13.06 -6.07 5.13
C ALA A 173 12.19 -6.12 3.86
N GLN A 174 11.07 -6.84 3.91
CA GLN A 174 10.13 -6.99 2.80
C GLN A 174 9.57 -5.63 2.35
N VAL A 175 9.13 -4.81 3.30
CA VAL A 175 8.49 -3.51 3.00
C VAL A 175 9.55 -2.51 2.53
N GLU A 176 10.70 -2.42 3.19
CA GLU A 176 11.76 -1.49 2.81
C GLU A 176 12.37 -1.85 1.45
N GLU A 177 12.53 -3.12 1.13
CA GLU A 177 12.98 -3.56 -0.20
C GLU A 177 11.97 -3.16 -1.28
N ALA A 178 10.68 -3.45 -1.05
CA ALA A 178 9.61 -3.08 -1.99
C ALA A 178 9.51 -1.55 -2.16
N PHE A 179 9.62 -0.80 -1.06
CA PHE A 179 9.58 0.65 -1.07
C PHE A 179 10.81 1.26 -1.76
N ALA A 180 12.00 0.73 -1.50
CA ALA A 180 13.23 1.19 -2.15
C ALA A 180 13.26 0.88 -3.65
N ALA A 181 12.58 -0.18 -4.08
CA ALA A 181 12.44 -0.56 -5.49
C ALA A 181 11.44 0.31 -6.27
N LYS A 182 10.60 1.11 -5.59
CA LYS A 182 9.69 2.04 -6.29
C LYS A 182 10.51 3.05 -7.10
N PRO A 183 10.16 3.28 -8.37
CA PRO A 183 10.83 4.29 -9.17
C PRO A 183 10.63 5.67 -8.53
N LYS A 184 11.73 6.39 -8.33
CA LYS A 184 11.72 7.74 -7.77
C LYS A 184 11.69 8.74 -8.90
N PHE A 185 10.69 9.61 -8.88
CA PHE A 185 10.53 10.67 -9.87
C PHE A 185 10.87 12.02 -9.27
N GLU A 186 11.60 12.84 -10.03
CA GLU A 186 11.82 14.23 -9.67
C GLU A 186 10.58 15.04 -10.07
N ILE A 187 9.88 15.61 -9.08
CA ILE A 187 8.71 16.46 -9.30
C ILE A 187 9.15 17.92 -9.27
N LYS A 188 8.98 18.60 -10.41
CA LYS A 188 9.38 20.01 -10.59
C LYS A 188 8.15 20.89 -10.59
N SER A 189 8.22 22.01 -9.87
CA SER A 189 7.22 23.08 -10.02
C SER A 189 7.57 23.96 -11.22
N LEU A 190 6.58 24.30 -12.02
CA LEU A 190 6.70 25.23 -13.15
C LEU A 190 5.48 26.15 -13.25
N GLU A 191 5.65 27.28 -13.92
CA GLU A 191 4.55 28.17 -14.30
C GLU A 191 4.03 27.72 -15.66
N TRP A 192 2.77 27.29 -15.72
CA TRP A 192 2.12 26.85 -16.93
C TRP A 192 1.35 28.02 -17.57
N PRO A 193 1.67 28.42 -18.80
CA PRO A 193 0.95 29.50 -19.47
C PRO A 193 -0.44 29.03 -19.94
N ALA A 194 -1.39 29.96 -20.03
CA ALA A 194 -2.65 29.68 -20.70
C ALA A 194 -2.37 29.20 -22.14
N THR A 195 -2.93 28.04 -22.49
CA THR A 195 -2.57 27.32 -23.72
C THR A 195 -3.83 26.84 -24.41
N LEU A 196 -3.89 27.04 -25.73
CA LEU A 196 -4.92 26.46 -26.59
C LEU A 196 -4.43 25.11 -27.11
N PHE A 197 -5.24 24.08 -27.00
CA PHE A 197 -5.02 22.82 -27.69
C PHE A 197 -5.93 22.74 -28.90
N ILE A 198 -5.34 22.62 -30.08
CA ILE A 198 -6.06 22.29 -31.30
C ILE A 198 -6.38 20.80 -31.26
N GLY A 199 -7.65 20.45 -31.09
CA GLY A 199 -8.06 19.07 -30.99
C GLY A 199 -9.49 18.92 -30.49
N LYS A 200 -10.07 17.76 -30.81
CA LYS A 200 -11.42 17.38 -30.40
C LYS A 200 -11.38 16.58 -29.10
N ARG A 201 -12.20 16.97 -28.13
CA ARG A 201 -12.43 16.17 -26.92
C ARG A 201 -13.39 15.03 -27.23
N GLY A 202 -13.09 13.86 -26.72
CA GLY A 202 -13.97 12.71 -26.84
C GLY A 202 -13.58 11.56 -25.92
N ILE A 203 -14.53 10.65 -25.75
CA ILE A 203 -14.30 9.38 -25.06
C ILE A 203 -13.69 8.41 -26.07
N VAL A 204 -12.49 7.91 -25.76
CA VAL A 204 -11.69 7.02 -26.60
C VAL A 204 -11.48 5.69 -25.87
N ALA A 205 -11.80 4.58 -26.53
CA ALA A 205 -11.47 3.26 -26.01
C ALA A 205 -9.96 3.02 -26.05
N TRP A 206 -9.39 2.33 -25.07
CA TRP A 206 -7.95 2.09 -25.00
C TRP A 206 -7.39 1.36 -26.23
N ALA A 207 -8.19 0.47 -26.84
CA ALA A 207 -7.83 -0.21 -28.08
C ALA A 207 -7.66 0.75 -29.28
N ASP A 208 -8.34 1.90 -29.25
CA ASP A 208 -8.35 2.89 -30.34
C ASP A 208 -7.42 4.09 -30.06
N MET A 209 -6.75 4.13 -28.90
CA MET A 209 -5.86 5.23 -28.48
C MET A 209 -4.86 5.64 -29.56
N LYS A 210 -4.15 4.66 -30.14
CA LYS A 210 -3.16 4.92 -31.19
C LYS A 210 -3.77 5.63 -32.40
N ALA A 211 -4.93 5.16 -32.86
CA ALA A 211 -5.63 5.74 -34.01
C ALA A 211 -6.17 7.16 -33.68
N ALA A 212 -6.65 7.37 -32.45
CA ALA A 212 -7.09 8.67 -31.98
C ALA A 212 -5.94 9.69 -31.94
N PHE A 213 -4.77 9.30 -31.45
CA PHE A 213 -3.56 10.15 -31.47
C PHE A 213 -3.08 10.47 -32.88
N GLU A 214 -2.97 9.47 -33.76
CA GLU A 214 -2.58 9.67 -35.16
C GLU A 214 -3.53 10.65 -35.87
N THR A 215 -4.84 10.47 -35.68
CA THR A 215 -5.87 11.33 -36.29
C THR A 215 -5.86 12.74 -35.69
N GLY A 216 -5.81 12.84 -34.35
CA GLY A 216 -5.84 14.11 -33.63
C GLY A 216 -4.62 14.97 -33.95
N PHE A 217 -3.42 14.41 -33.88
CA PHE A 217 -2.20 15.12 -34.22
C PHE A 217 -2.12 15.46 -35.71
N GLY A 218 -2.51 14.54 -36.60
CA GLY A 218 -2.55 14.81 -38.04
C GLY A 218 -3.47 15.98 -38.40
N SER A 219 -4.72 15.95 -37.91
CA SER A 219 -5.69 17.02 -38.15
C SER A 219 -5.30 18.33 -37.47
N GLY A 220 -4.73 18.28 -36.26
CA GLY A 220 -4.23 19.45 -35.54
C GLY A 220 -3.06 20.12 -36.27
N MET A 221 -2.12 19.36 -36.81
CA MET A 221 -1.00 19.90 -37.60
C MET A 221 -1.46 20.51 -38.93
N GLU A 222 -2.46 19.92 -39.59
CA GLU A 222 -3.06 20.50 -40.79
C GLU A 222 -3.76 21.84 -40.49
N ALA A 223 -4.51 21.89 -39.38
CA ALA A 223 -5.15 23.11 -38.87
C ALA A 223 -4.12 24.21 -38.55
N LEU A 224 -3.03 23.84 -37.85
CA LEU A 224 -1.92 24.73 -37.53
C LEU A 224 -1.31 25.35 -38.80
N ALA A 225 -1.04 24.53 -39.82
CA ALA A 225 -0.48 24.97 -41.09
C ALA A 225 -1.41 25.93 -41.85
N LYS A 226 -2.71 25.62 -41.92
CA LYS A 226 -3.72 26.50 -42.55
C LYS A 226 -3.83 27.85 -41.84
N ALA A 227 -3.80 27.84 -40.52
CA ALA A 227 -3.87 29.05 -39.70
C ALA A 227 -2.57 29.87 -39.70
N LYS A 228 -1.46 29.32 -40.22
CA LYS A 228 -0.12 29.92 -40.12
C LYS A 228 0.21 30.31 -38.66
N ALA A 229 -0.11 29.38 -37.76
CA ALA A 229 0.23 29.45 -36.36
C ALA A 229 1.44 28.55 -36.08
N GLU A 230 2.06 28.75 -34.94
CA GLU A 230 3.20 27.96 -34.48
C GLU A 230 2.81 27.21 -33.20
N MET A 231 3.39 26.02 -33.01
CA MET A 231 3.20 25.28 -31.77
C MET A 231 3.86 26.05 -30.62
N SER A 232 3.20 26.08 -29.46
CA SER A 232 3.77 26.67 -28.24
C SER A 232 4.39 25.62 -27.30
N GLY A 233 4.45 24.37 -27.73
CA GLY A 233 4.92 23.22 -26.96
C GLY A 233 4.95 21.95 -27.82
N TYR A 234 4.79 20.80 -27.18
CA TYR A 234 4.82 19.49 -27.84
C TYR A 234 3.42 18.92 -28.06
N PRO A 235 3.19 18.08 -29.09
CA PRO A 235 1.95 17.32 -29.22
C PRO A 235 1.60 16.62 -27.90
N SER A 236 0.35 16.72 -27.48
CA SER A 236 -0.04 16.36 -26.12
C SER A 236 -1.32 15.54 -26.06
N GLY A 237 -1.38 14.62 -25.10
CA GLY A 237 -2.62 14.06 -24.59
C GLY A 237 -3.14 14.94 -23.44
N VAL A 238 -4.36 15.47 -23.56
CA VAL A 238 -5.04 16.16 -22.46
C VAL A 238 -6.17 15.26 -21.97
N TYR A 239 -6.00 14.68 -20.79
CA TYR A 239 -6.93 13.70 -20.21
C TYR A 239 -7.78 14.36 -19.14
N PHE A 240 -9.08 14.09 -19.16
CA PHE A 240 -10.06 14.59 -18.19
C PHE A 240 -10.58 13.47 -17.29
N GLU A 241 -10.55 12.24 -17.80
CA GLU A 241 -10.97 11.04 -17.07
C GLU A 241 -10.24 9.83 -17.62
N TRP A 242 -9.83 8.93 -16.73
CA TRP A 242 -9.25 7.63 -17.07
C TRP A 242 -10.09 6.55 -16.38
N ASN A 243 -10.86 5.80 -17.16
CA ASN A 243 -11.81 4.83 -16.64
C ASN A 243 -11.33 3.40 -16.93
N GLU A 244 -10.88 2.73 -15.87
CA GLU A 244 -10.37 1.36 -15.95
C GLU A 244 -11.47 0.30 -16.10
N ALA A 245 -12.67 0.56 -15.56
CA ALA A 245 -13.78 -0.39 -15.63
C ALA A 245 -14.31 -0.52 -17.06
N ASP A 246 -14.45 0.61 -17.75
CA ASP A 246 -14.93 0.68 -19.14
C ASP A 246 -13.80 0.63 -20.16
N GLN A 247 -12.54 0.68 -19.73
CA GLN A 247 -11.35 0.75 -20.57
C GLN A 247 -11.40 1.91 -21.58
N THR A 248 -11.78 3.08 -21.08
CA THR A 248 -11.90 4.31 -21.87
C THR A 248 -11.17 5.48 -21.21
N ALA A 249 -10.89 6.51 -21.99
CA ALA A 249 -10.43 7.79 -21.48
C ALA A 249 -11.20 8.94 -22.15
N ASP A 250 -11.59 9.95 -21.38
CA ASP A 250 -12.05 11.22 -21.92
C ASP A 250 -10.84 12.11 -22.15
N MET A 251 -10.52 12.39 -23.40
CA MET A 251 -9.25 13.00 -23.76
C MET A 251 -9.31 13.86 -25.03
N ILE A 252 -8.23 14.61 -25.23
CA ILE A 252 -7.89 15.32 -26.47
C ILE A 252 -6.48 14.90 -26.88
N ALA A 253 -6.30 14.42 -28.10
CA ALA A 253 -5.00 14.39 -28.76
C ALA A 253 -4.80 15.74 -29.47
N GLY A 254 -4.05 16.64 -28.84
CA GLY A 254 -4.03 18.05 -29.20
C GLY A 254 -2.65 18.61 -29.57
N ILE A 255 -2.66 19.63 -30.43
CA ILE A 255 -1.46 20.44 -30.74
C ILE A 255 -1.52 21.75 -29.95
N PRO A 256 -0.56 22.03 -29.06
CA PRO A 256 -0.58 23.25 -28.25
C PRO A 256 -0.18 24.48 -29.07
N VAL A 257 -0.90 25.58 -28.87
CA VAL A 257 -0.63 26.90 -29.44
C VAL A 257 -0.89 28.01 -28.44
N SER A 258 -0.25 29.16 -28.65
CA SER A 258 -0.48 30.36 -27.81
C SER A 258 -1.93 30.84 -27.93
N MET A 259 -2.46 31.42 -26.84
CA MET A 259 -3.77 32.09 -26.81
C MET A 259 -3.92 33.15 -27.91
N ASP A 260 -2.82 33.78 -28.35
CA ASP A 260 -2.83 34.79 -29.41
C ASP A 260 -3.24 34.22 -30.79
N ALA A 261 -3.17 32.90 -30.97
CA ALA A 261 -3.58 32.24 -32.21
C ALA A 261 -5.10 32.03 -32.31
N LYS A 262 -5.88 32.30 -31.24
CA LYS A 262 -7.32 32.01 -31.17
C LYS A 262 -8.10 32.57 -32.36
N ASP A 263 -7.81 33.82 -32.74
CA ASP A 263 -8.53 34.48 -33.84
C ASP A 263 -8.26 33.85 -35.21
N LYS A 264 -7.09 33.23 -35.39
CA LYS A 264 -6.70 32.52 -36.62
C LYS A 264 -7.31 31.12 -36.70
N LEU A 265 -7.77 30.59 -35.57
CA LEU A 265 -8.28 29.23 -35.42
C LEU A 265 -9.81 29.16 -35.33
N LYS A 266 -10.51 30.19 -35.83
CA LYS A 266 -11.98 30.22 -35.82
C LYS A 266 -12.56 29.06 -36.64
N GLY A 267 -13.52 28.35 -36.03
CA GLY A 267 -14.17 27.18 -36.64
C GLY A 267 -13.41 25.87 -36.46
N ILE A 268 -12.29 25.88 -35.73
CA ILE A 268 -11.55 24.69 -35.32
C ILE A 268 -11.95 24.36 -33.88
N GLU A 269 -12.05 23.08 -33.54
CA GLU A 269 -12.29 22.65 -32.16
C GLU A 269 -11.03 22.92 -31.32
N LEU A 270 -11.21 23.69 -30.24
CA LEU A 270 -10.16 24.13 -29.36
C LEU A 270 -10.52 23.81 -27.91
N TYR A 271 -9.51 23.48 -27.12
CA TYR A 271 -9.60 23.43 -25.66
C TYR A 271 -8.67 24.46 -25.03
N GLU A 272 -9.20 25.26 -24.11
CA GLU A 272 -8.46 26.27 -23.35
C GLU A 272 -7.99 25.67 -22.01
N SER A 273 -6.69 25.46 -21.91
CA SER A 273 -6.02 25.14 -20.65
C SER A 273 -5.64 26.46 -19.94
N PRO A 274 -6.04 26.67 -18.67
CA PRO A 274 -5.78 27.92 -17.97
C PRO A 274 -4.30 28.09 -17.63
N ALA A 275 -3.87 29.34 -17.44
CA ALA A 275 -2.59 29.60 -16.78
C ALA A 275 -2.68 29.11 -15.33
N SER A 276 -1.65 28.41 -14.87
CA SER A 276 -1.65 27.81 -13.53
C SER A 276 -0.22 27.57 -13.06
N LYS A 277 -0.03 27.45 -11.74
CA LYS A 277 1.11 26.68 -11.26
C LYS A 277 0.91 25.22 -11.67
N ALA A 278 1.98 24.55 -12.00
CA ALA A 278 1.96 23.15 -12.34
C ALA A 278 3.09 22.39 -11.67
N LEU A 279 2.87 21.09 -11.54
CA LEU A 279 3.89 20.11 -11.19
C LEU A 279 4.16 19.24 -12.42
N ALA A 280 5.42 18.93 -12.66
CA ALA A 280 5.82 18.11 -13.80
C ALA A 280 6.80 17.00 -13.41
N ILE A 281 6.65 15.85 -14.08
CA ILE A 281 7.61 14.75 -14.08
C ILE A 281 8.06 14.52 -15.52
N ASP A 282 9.38 14.48 -15.72
CA ASP A 282 9.99 14.00 -16.97
C ASP A 282 10.18 12.49 -16.85
N TYR A 283 9.37 11.72 -17.58
CA TYR A 283 9.43 10.26 -17.61
C TYR A 283 10.15 9.77 -18.88
N TYR A 284 11.17 8.94 -18.70
CA TYR A 284 11.88 8.26 -19.77
C TYR A 284 11.49 6.78 -19.79
N GLY A 285 10.81 6.36 -20.86
CA GLY A 285 10.38 4.98 -21.02
C GLY A 285 9.16 4.80 -21.91
N GLY A 286 8.84 3.54 -22.20
CA GLY A 286 7.64 3.20 -22.96
C GLY A 286 6.35 3.46 -22.18
N TYR A 287 5.24 3.59 -22.92
CA TYR A 287 3.94 3.99 -22.38
C TYR A 287 3.33 3.02 -21.34
N ASN A 288 3.72 1.74 -21.34
CA ASN A 288 3.26 0.77 -20.36
C ASN A 288 3.70 1.10 -18.91
N GLY A 289 4.75 1.90 -18.73
CA GLY A 289 5.25 2.31 -17.41
C GLY A 289 4.67 3.61 -16.89
N MET A 290 3.79 4.29 -17.65
CA MET A 290 3.28 5.63 -17.34
C MET A 290 2.48 5.71 -16.03
N MET A 291 1.88 4.60 -15.57
CA MET A 291 1.13 4.60 -14.31
C MET A 291 2.01 5.00 -13.11
N ALA A 292 3.27 4.57 -13.07
CA ALA A 292 4.17 4.83 -11.94
C ALA A 292 4.41 6.33 -11.67
N PRO A 293 4.77 7.18 -12.66
CA PRO A 293 4.89 8.61 -12.41
C PRO A 293 3.56 9.30 -12.09
N HIS A 294 2.42 8.83 -12.60
CA HIS A 294 1.11 9.37 -12.20
C HIS A 294 0.81 9.10 -10.71
N LEU A 295 1.07 7.89 -10.23
CA LEU A 295 0.92 7.56 -8.81
C LEU A 295 1.85 8.40 -7.94
N ALA A 296 3.11 8.59 -8.34
CA ALA A 296 4.05 9.43 -7.61
C ALA A 296 3.61 10.90 -7.55
N MET A 297 3.03 11.44 -8.64
CA MET A 297 2.46 12.79 -8.65
C MET A 297 1.27 12.91 -7.70
N ASP A 298 0.35 11.93 -7.70
CA ASP A 298 -0.81 11.90 -6.82
C ASP A 298 -0.40 11.83 -5.33
N GLU A 299 0.56 10.96 -4.99
CA GLU A 299 1.15 10.89 -3.64
C GLU A 299 1.75 12.24 -3.21
N TYR A 300 2.50 12.89 -4.09
CA TYR A 300 3.10 14.20 -3.81
C TYR A 300 2.04 15.30 -3.60
N ILE A 301 1.02 15.36 -4.46
CA ILE A 301 -0.08 16.33 -4.34
C ILE A 301 -0.79 16.15 -3.00
N LYS A 302 -1.12 14.90 -2.62
CA LYS A 302 -1.76 14.58 -1.34
C LYS A 302 -0.89 14.94 -0.15
N ALA A 303 0.38 14.55 -0.17
CA ALA A 303 1.33 14.81 0.91
C ALA A 303 1.55 16.31 1.16
N ASN A 304 1.41 17.13 0.11
CA ASN A 304 1.55 18.59 0.19
C ASN A 304 0.21 19.32 0.36
N GLY A 305 -0.91 18.60 0.54
CA GLY A 305 -2.24 19.20 0.73
C GLY A 305 -2.72 20.03 -0.46
N LEU A 306 -2.20 19.75 -1.67
CA LEU A 306 -2.55 20.45 -2.90
C LEU A 306 -3.81 19.84 -3.52
N THR A 307 -4.44 20.61 -4.39
CA THR A 307 -5.46 20.08 -5.32
C THR A 307 -5.02 20.36 -6.74
N HIS A 308 -5.62 19.68 -7.73
CA HIS A 308 -5.31 19.93 -9.12
C HIS A 308 -6.59 20.14 -9.94
N HIS A 309 -6.42 20.76 -11.11
CA HIS A 309 -7.48 20.84 -12.12
C HIS A 309 -7.84 19.43 -12.60
N THR A 310 -9.07 19.26 -13.10
CA THR A 310 -9.56 17.95 -13.57
C THR A 310 -8.74 17.37 -14.72
N ASN A 311 -7.97 18.18 -15.44
CA ASN A 311 -7.17 17.71 -16.56
C ASN A 311 -5.73 17.37 -16.15
N VAL A 312 -5.20 16.34 -16.79
CA VAL A 312 -3.79 15.94 -16.78
C VAL A 312 -3.24 16.07 -18.20
N ILE A 313 -2.05 16.64 -18.33
CA ILE A 313 -1.42 16.88 -19.64
C ILE A 313 -0.19 15.98 -19.75
N GLU A 314 -0.11 15.22 -20.83
CA GLU A 314 1.08 14.46 -21.22
C GLU A 314 1.67 15.09 -22.49
N GLU A 315 2.85 15.69 -22.40
CA GLU A 315 3.60 16.19 -23.55
C GLU A 315 4.52 15.10 -24.10
N TYR A 316 4.35 14.73 -25.37
CA TYR A 316 5.20 13.74 -26.04
C TYR A 316 6.40 14.44 -26.68
N VAL A 317 7.47 14.60 -25.90
CA VAL A 317 8.67 15.37 -26.29
C VAL A 317 9.50 14.61 -27.32
N THR A 318 9.60 13.29 -27.18
CA THR A 318 10.26 12.41 -28.15
C THR A 318 9.22 11.76 -29.06
N ASP A 319 9.42 11.86 -30.37
CA ASP A 319 8.56 11.18 -31.36
C ASP A 319 8.98 9.70 -31.52
N PRO A 320 8.11 8.73 -31.15
CA PRO A 320 8.37 7.30 -31.32
C PRO A 320 8.64 6.84 -32.76
N MET A 321 8.19 7.62 -33.75
CA MET A 321 8.46 7.34 -35.16
C MET A 321 9.91 7.66 -35.55
N THR A 322 10.59 8.50 -34.75
CA THR A 322 11.97 8.93 -35.01
C THR A 322 12.98 8.26 -34.07
N GLU A 323 12.55 7.82 -32.89
CA GLU A 323 13.37 7.07 -31.93
C GLU A 323 12.71 5.71 -31.65
N PRO A 324 13.21 4.59 -32.19
CA PRO A 324 12.62 3.28 -31.96
C PRO A 324 12.90 2.73 -30.55
N ASP A 325 13.91 3.23 -29.84
CA ASP A 325 14.23 2.78 -28.49
C ASP A 325 13.33 3.45 -27.45
N SER A 326 12.29 2.71 -27.01
CA SER A 326 11.31 3.21 -26.04
C SER A 326 11.89 3.64 -24.69
N THR A 327 13.10 3.19 -24.32
CA THR A 327 13.74 3.63 -23.07
C THR A 327 14.20 5.09 -23.11
N LYS A 328 14.27 5.69 -24.30
CA LYS A 328 14.67 7.08 -24.52
C LYS A 328 13.49 8.00 -24.76
N TRP A 329 12.26 7.48 -24.83
CA TRP A 329 11.08 8.30 -25.05
C TRP A 329 10.84 9.18 -23.84
N LEU A 330 10.93 10.50 -24.02
CA LEU A 330 10.56 11.47 -23.02
C LEU A 330 9.08 11.82 -23.15
N THR A 331 8.32 11.49 -22.12
CA THR A 331 6.98 12.04 -21.89
C THR A 331 7.01 12.92 -20.66
N ARG A 332 6.57 14.17 -20.79
CA ARG A 332 6.44 15.08 -19.65
C ARG A 332 5.00 15.08 -19.16
N ILE A 333 4.80 14.64 -17.92
CA ILE A 333 3.49 14.54 -17.28
C ILE A 333 3.29 15.77 -16.41
N ILE A 334 2.20 16.49 -16.62
CA ILE A 334 1.94 17.81 -16.04
C ILE A 334 0.57 17.83 -15.37
N TYR A 335 0.56 18.27 -14.11
CA TYR A 335 -0.64 18.49 -13.31
C TYR A 335 -0.74 19.97 -12.97
N LEU A 336 -1.82 20.62 -13.39
CA LEU A 336 -2.09 22.01 -13.03
C LEU A 336 -2.65 22.03 -11.60
N VAL A 337 -1.94 22.65 -10.66
CA VAL A 337 -2.28 22.64 -9.23
C VAL A 337 -2.91 23.94 -8.76
N LYS A 338 -3.74 23.86 -7.71
CA LYS A 338 -4.43 24.98 -7.05
C LYS A 338 -4.14 25.03 -5.57
#